data_AF-A0A3D3JPQ4-F1
#
_entry.id   AF-A0A3D3JPQ4-F1
#
_cell.length_a   1.000
_cell.length_b   1.000
_cell.length_c   1.000
_cell.angle_alpha   90.00
_cell.angle_beta   90.00
_cell.angle_gamma   90.00
#
_symmetry.space_group_name_H-M   'P 1'
#
loop_
_entity.id
_entity.type
_entity.pdbx_description
1 polymer ?
#
loop_
_entity_poly.entity_id
_entity_poly.type
_entity_poly.pdbx_seq_one_letter_code
_entity_poly.pdbx_strand_id
1 'polypeptide(L)'
;MKKRLLLALSVILVVNADAQWSEAERAAGYVVFERDDLLALKRTDVPGRDAVVSKVTSTLARDEYESVQLGVFAIGGGLEQVKVTVESDLAVQIYHRIDLALKSRLGDVAAFGDQGVIYNWVPENVHLQRGDLVRTISAGDNVSLWLTIHAPADAEPGLHPG
;
A
#
# COMPACT_ATOMS: atom_id res chain seq x y z
N MET A 1 34.70 -8.36 41.86
CA MET A 1 34.21 -7.82 40.58
C MET A 1 32.72 -8.13 40.43
N LYS A 2 31.93 -7.14 40.01
CA LYS A 2 30.47 -7.08 40.14
C LYS A 2 29.75 -8.04 39.17
N LYS A 3 28.79 -8.81 39.70
CA LYS A 3 27.76 -9.54 38.95
C LYS A 3 26.94 -8.52 38.13
N ARG A 4 26.74 -8.76 36.84
CA ARG A 4 25.79 -7.99 36.03
C ARG A 4 24.47 -8.75 35.94
N LEU A 5 23.44 -8.13 36.49
CA LEU A 5 22.04 -8.46 36.32
C LEU A 5 21.67 -8.08 34.88
N LEU A 6 21.19 -9.01 34.05
CA LEU A 6 20.49 -8.64 32.82
C LEU A 6 19.01 -8.57 33.17
N LEU A 7 18.46 -7.36 33.12
CA LEU A 7 17.03 -7.11 33.28
C LEU A 7 16.33 -7.55 31.99
N ALA A 8 15.42 -8.52 32.10
CA ALA A 8 14.47 -8.82 31.03
C ALA A 8 13.39 -7.74 31.04
N LEU A 9 13.31 -6.95 29.97
CA LEU A 9 12.24 -5.99 29.76
C LEU A 9 11.21 -6.63 28.81
N SER A 10 10.17 -7.23 29.37
CA SER A 10 8.98 -7.60 28.60
C SER A 10 8.08 -6.38 28.53
N VAL A 11 8.19 -5.60 27.46
CA VAL A 11 7.21 -4.55 27.15
C VAL A 11 6.01 -5.25 26.53
N ILE A 12 4.97 -5.50 27.33
CA ILE A 12 3.63 -5.77 26.79
C ILE A 12 3.09 -4.41 26.36
N LEU A 13 3.30 -4.07 25.10
CA LEU A 13 2.66 -2.92 24.48
C LEU A 13 1.20 -3.30 24.24
N VAL A 14 0.33 -3.00 25.20
CA VAL A 14 -1.10 -2.93 24.93
C VAL A 14 -1.31 -1.66 24.11
N VAL A 15 -1.15 -1.75 22.80
CA VAL A 15 -1.62 -0.70 21.90
C VAL A 15 -3.14 -0.78 21.97
N ASN A 16 -3.75 0.10 22.75
CA ASN A 16 -5.15 0.40 22.54
C ASN A 16 -5.22 1.00 21.13
N ALA A 17 -5.61 0.19 20.14
CA ALA A 17 -5.74 0.63 18.75
C ALA A 17 -6.65 1.87 18.63
N ASP A 18 -7.57 2.04 19.59
CA ASP A 18 -8.44 3.20 19.70
C ASP A 18 -7.71 4.50 20.05
N ALA A 19 -6.58 4.48 20.74
CA ALA A 19 -5.87 5.72 21.14
C ALA A 19 -4.97 6.28 20.03
N GLN A 20 -4.73 5.52 18.96
CA GLN A 20 -3.77 5.87 17.90
C GLN A 20 -4.35 6.83 16.84
N TRP A 21 -5.67 6.78 16.64
CA TRP A 21 -6.34 7.50 15.55
C TRP A 21 -7.00 8.78 16.06
N SER A 22 -7.04 9.82 15.23
CA SER A 22 -7.80 11.03 15.54
C SER A 22 -9.30 10.75 15.45
N GLU A 23 -10.12 11.64 16.01
CA GLU A 23 -11.58 11.52 15.88
C GLU A 23 -12.03 11.60 14.41
N ALA A 24 -11.39 12.44 13.60
CA ALA A 24 -11.65 12.56 12.18
C ALA A 24 -11.33 11.27 11.41
N GLU A 25 -10.21 10.61 11.73
CA GLU A 25 -9.82 9.34 11.11
C GLU A 25 -10.73 8.19 11.52
N ARG A 26 -11.12 8.13 12.80
CA ARG A 26 -12.13 7.16 13.26
C ARG A 26 -13.47 7.37 12.57
N ALA A 27 -13.89 8.64 12.40
CA ALA A 27 -15.11 8.98 11.68
C ALA A 27 -15.04 8.64 10.20
N ALA A 28 -13.87 8.83 9.56
CA ALA A 28 -13.65 8.41 8.17
C ALA A 28 -13.59 6.88 8.02
N GLY A 29 -13.17 6.17 9.07
CA GLY A 29 -13.05 4.71 9.09
C GLY A 29 -11.77 4.19 8.42
N TYR A 30 -10.83 5.07 8.06
CA TYR A 30 -9.56 4.69 7.44
C TYR A 30 -8.48 5.75 7.59
N VAL A 31 -7.23 5.35 7.34
CA VAL A 31 -6.09 6.25 7.14
C VAL A 31 -5.33 5.90 5.88
N VAL A 32 -4.71 6.91 5.28
CA VAL A 32 -3.74 6.76 4.19
C VAL A 32 -2.34 6.97 4.76
N PHE A 33 -1.41 6.12 4.37
CA PHE A 33 -0.03 6.20 4.84
C PHE A 33 0.95 5.96 3.70
N GLU A 34 2.11 6.59 3.79
CA GLU A 34 3.20 6.35 2.85
C GLU A 34 3.99 5.12 3.29
N ARG A 35 4.46 4.36 2.32
CA ARG A 35 5.37 3.24 2.56
C ARG A 35 6.60 3.38 1.69
N ASP A 36 7.75 3.21 2.33
CA ASP A 36 9.04 3.09 1.64
C ASP A 36 9.02 1.87 0.70
N ASP A 37 9.50 2.08 -0.51
CA ASP A 37 9.50 1.17 -1.66
C ASP A 37 10.30 -0.12 -1.41
N LEU A 38 11.15 -0.14 -0.38
CA LEU A 38 11.99 -1.29 -0.05
C LEU A 38 11.35 -2.31 0.92
N LEU A 39 10.15 -2.02 1.47
CA LEU A 39 9.52 -2.89 2.46
C LEU A 39 8.20 -3.49 1.98
N ALA A 40 8.15 -4.82 1.89
CA ALA A 40 6.91 -5.54 1.68
C ALA A 40 5.91 -5.23 2.80
N LEU A 41 4.80 -4.55 2.45
CA LEU A 41 3.72 -4.25 3.39
C LEU A 41 2.89 -5.51 3.63
N LYS A 42 2.83 -6.10 4.82
CA LYS A 42 1.89 -7.21 5.03
C LYS A 42 0.47 -6.66 5.13
N ARG A 43 -0.52 -7.44 4.71
CA ARG A 43 -1.94 -7.05 4.76
C ARG A 43 -2.40 -6.66 6.17
N THR A 44 -1.81 -7.26 7.20
CA THR A 44 -2.14 -7.01 8.62
C THR A 44 -1.22 -5.98 9.27
N ASP A 45 -0.32 -5.34 8.51
CA ASP A 45 0.54 -4.30 9.07
C ASP A 45 -0.30 -3.08 9.44
N VAL A 46 -0.14 -2.62 10.67
CA VAL A 46 -0.77 -1.39 11.17
C VAL A 46 0.22 -0.25 10.97
N PRO A 47 -0.14 0.84 10.27
CA PRO A 47 0.79 1.94 10.07
C PRO A 47 1.12 2.65 11.39
N GLY A 48 2.36 3.08 11.55
CA GLY A 48 2.75 4.01 12.60
C GLY A 48 2.13 5.39 12.36
N ARG A 49 1.98 6.20 13.42
CA ARG A 49 1.39 7.55 13.30
C ARG A 49 2.19 8.47 12.39
N ASP A 50 3.50 8.32 12.41
CA ASP A 50 4.50 9.02 11.61
C ASP A 50 4.41 8.72 10.11
N ALA A 51 3.85 7.57 9.73
CA ALA A 51 3.65 7.18 8.34
C ALA A 51 2.32 7.71 7.74
N VAL A 52 1.38 8.17 8.56
CA VAL A 52 0.09 8.70 8.09
C VAL A 52 0.33 10.06 7.43
N VAL A 53 0.00 10.17 6.15
CA VAL A 53 0.30 11.34 5.33
C VAL A 53 -0.95 11.92 4.69
N SER A 54 -0.95 13.23 4.50
CA SER A 54 -1.91 13.95 3.65
C SER A 54 -1.26 14.51 2.39
N LYS A 55 0.06 14.36 2.25
CA LYS A 55 0.85 14.86 1.13
C LYS A 55 2.03 13.93 0.90
N VAL A 56 2.24 13.55 -0.35
CA VAL A 56 3.44 12.89 -0.84
C VAL A 56 4.14 13.81 -1.85
N THR A 57 5.43 13.60 -2.08
CA THR A 57 6.19 14.35 -3.07
C THR A 57 7.21 13.43 -3.68
N SER A 58 7.34 13.48 -5.00
CA SER A 58 8.32 12.70 -5.74
C SER A 58 9.10 13.61 -6.70
N THR A 59 10.33 13.22 -7.02
CA THR A 59 11.20 13.93 -7.95
C THR A 59 11.45 13.03 -9.15
N LEU A 60 11.14 13.53 -10.34
CA LEU A 60 11.31 12.81 -11.60
C LEU A 60 12.14 13.65 -12.57
N ALA A 61 13.03 13.00 -13.30
CA ALA A 61 13.61 13.50 -14.52
C ALA A 61 12.61 13.38 -15.68
N ARG A 62 12.91 14.03 -16.81
CA ARG A 62 12.14 13.87 -18.04
C ARG A 62 12.28 12.43 -18.57
N ASP A 63 11.20 11.90 -19.10
CA ASP A 63 11.07 10.52 -19.59
C ASP A 63 11.26 9.46 -18.48
N GLU A 64 11.08 9.85 -17.21
CA GLU A 64 11.19 8.96 -16.06
C GLU A 64 9.81 8.50 -15.55
N TYR A 65 9.80 7.28 -15.03
CA TYR A 65 8.69 6.71 -14.28
C TYR A 65 9.11 6.57 -12.82
N GLU A 66 8.24 7.01 -11.91
CA GLU A 66 8.46 6.87 -10.47
C GLU A 66 7.18 6.36 -9.82
N SER A 67 7.30 5.48 -8.82
CA SER A 67 6.14 4.83 -8.19
C SER A 67 6.09 5.15 -6.72
N VAL A 68 5.08 5.92 -6.31
CA VAL A 68 4.82 6.17 -4.89
C VAL A 68 3.94 5.06 -4.34
N GLN A 69 4.40 4.38 -3.30
CA GLN A 69 3.62 3.37 -2.60
C GLN A 69 2.84 3.99 -1.43
N LEU A 70 1.52 3.86 -1.51
CA LEU A 70 0.59 4.23 -0.45
C LEU A 70 -0.07 2.99 0.14
N GLY A 71 -0.46 3.08 1.40
CA GLY A 71 -1.34 2.11 2.05
C GLY A 71 -2.65 2.76 2.45
N VAL A 72 -3.75 2.01 2.32
CA VAL A 72 -5.04 2.36 2.93
C VAL A 72 -5.33 1.33 4.02
N PHE A 73 -5.41 1.77 5.27
CA PHE A 73 -5.70 0.92 6.42
C PHE A 73 -7.12 1.17 6.95
N ALA A 74 -7.89 0.11 7.15
CA ALA A 74 -9.27 0.18 7.63
C ALA A 74 -9.34 0.23 9.17
N ILE A 75 -9.89 1.30 9.72
CA ILE A 75 -10.00 1.55 11.16
C ILE A 75 -11.33 1.02 11.69
N GLY A 76 -11.28 0.01 12.56
CA GLY A 76 -12.42 -0.50 13.34
C GLY A 76 -13.47 -1.28 12.53
N GLY A 77 -13.83 -0.81 11.34
CA GLY A 77 -14.71 -1.48 10.37
C GLY A 77 -13.97 -1.85 9.08
N GLY A 78 -14.58 -2.72 8.27
CA GLY A 78 -14.11 -2.99 6.92
C GLY A 78 -14.56 -1.91 5.94
N LEU A 79 -13.88 -1.81 4.81
CA LEU A 79 -14.19 -0.91 3.71
C LEU A 79 -14.64 -1.71 2.48
N GLU A 80 -15.57 -1.16 1.73
CA GLU A 80 -16.07 -1.74 0.48
C GLU A 80 -15.96 -0.70 -0.65
N GLN A 81 -15.70 -1.16 -1.87
CA GLN A 81 -15.64 -0.34 -3.09
C GLN A 81 -14.73 0.89 -2.93
N VAL A 82 -13.52 0.69 -2.39
CA VAL A 82 -12.53 1.76 -2.21
C VAL A 82 -12.02 2.17 -3.59
N LYS A 83 -12.51 3.32 -4.08
CA LYS A 83 -12.10 3.91 -5.34
C LYS A 83 -11.06 5.01 -5.12
N VAL A 84 -9.99 4.96 -5.90
CA VAL A 84 -8.92 5.96 -5.90
C VAL A 84 -9.11 6.87 -7.11
N THR A 85 -9.18 8.18 -6.87
CA THR A 85 -9.22 9.19 -7.94
C THR A 85 -7.95 10.00 -7.86
N VAL A 86 -7.33 10.26 -9.02
CA VAL A 86 -6.14 11.10 -9.13
C VAL A 86 -6.43 12.22 -10.11
N GLU A 87 -6.22 13.45 -9.68
CA GLU A 87 -6.28 14.64 -10.51
C GLU A 87 -4.85 15.14 -10.66
N SER A 88 -4.22 15.00 -11.81
CA SER A 88 -2.83 15.45 -12.01
C SER A 88 -2.66 15.95 -13.43
N ASP A 89 -1.73 16.89 -13.61
CA ASP A 89 -1.26 17.32 -14.92
C ASP A 89 -0.29 16.32 -15.57
N LEU A 90 0.25 15.38 -14.77
CA LEU A 90 1.06 14.24 -15.23
C LEU A 90 0.21 12.98 -15.34
N ALA A 91 0.64 12.06 -16.20
CA ALA A 91 -0.04 10.78 -16.36
C ALA A 91 0.25 9.88 -15.15
N VAL A 92 -0.81 9.41 -14.48
CA VAL A 92 -0.72 8.50 -13.33
C VAL A 92 -1.42 7.18 -13.63
N GLN A 93 -0.72 6.08 -13.39
CA GLN A 93 -1.28 4.73 -13.44
C GLN A 93 -1.38 4.17 -12.03
N ILE A 94 -2.54 3.59 -11.71
CA ILE A 94 -2.81 3.03 -10.39
C ILE A 94 -2.72 1.51 -10.47
N TYR A 95 -1.97 0.95 -9.55
CA TYR A 95 -1.92 -0.47 -9.28
C TYR A 95 -2.27 -0.73 -7.83
N HIS A 96 -2.85 -1.88 -7.56
CA HIS A 96 -3.08 -2.37 -6.21
C HIS A 96 -2.80 -3.87 -6.15
N ARG A 97 -2.76 -4.44 -4.95
CA ARG A 97 -2.66 -5.89 -4.84
C ARG A 97 -3.85 -6.57 -5.48
N ILE A 98 -3.59 -7.66 -6.18
CA ILE A 98 -4.66 -8.48 -6.74
C ILE A 98 -5.64 -8.93 -5.64
N ASP A 99 -6.93 -8.86 -5.95
CA ASP A 99 -7.99 -9.39 -5.11
C ASP A 99 -7.75 -10.90 -4.87
N LEU A 100 -7.80 -11.35 -3.60
CA LEU A 100 -7.61 -12.76 -3.27
C LEU A 100 -8.62 -13.67 -3.99
N ALA A 101 -9.86 -13.23 -4.16
CA ALA A 101 -10.88 -14.01 -4.87
C ALA A 101 -10.53 -14.18 -6.36
N LEU A 102 -9.90 -13.16 -6.97
CA LEU A 102 -9.37 -13.26 -8.33
C LEU A 102 -8.10 -14.11 -8.38
N LYS A 103 -7.23 -13.98 -7.38
CA LYS A 103 -5.98 -14.75 -7.25
C LYS A 103 -6.25 -16.25 -7.14
N SER A 104 -7.23 -16.67 -6.33
CA SER A 104 -7.60 -18.09 -6.23
C SER A 104 -7.97 -18.68 -7.60
N ARG A 105 -8.70 -17.92 -8.43
CA ARG A 105 -9.04 -18.32 -9.79
C ARG A 105 -7.83 -18.41 -10.73
N LEU A 106 -6.78 -17.61 -10.51
CA LEU A 106 -5.53 -17.69 -11.28
C LEU A 106 -4.67 -18.89 -10.86
N GLY A 107 -4.69 -19.26 -9.57
CA GLY A 107 -4.08 -20.49 -9.08
C GLY A 107 -4.67 -21.75 -9.75
N ASP A 108 -5.98 -21.74 -10.00
CA ASP A 108 -6.67 -22.82 -10.69
C ASP A 108 -6.33 -22.87 -12.20
N VAL A 109 -6.09 -21.71 -12.84
CA VAL A 109 -5.70 -21.63 -14.27
C VAL A 109 -4.25 -22.08 -14.47
N ALA A 110 -3.35 -21.84 -13.51
CA ALA A 110 -1.96 -22.31 -13.58
C ALA A 110 -1.82 -23.85 -13.53
N ALA A 111 -2.87 -24.56 -13.08
CA ALA A 111 -2.90 -26.04 -13.07
C ALA A 111 -3.39 -26.65 -14.39
N PHE A 112 -3.91 -25.84 -15.33
CA PHE A 112 -4.44 -26.30 -16.62
C PHE A 112 -3.82 -25.49 -17.77
N GLY A 113 -2.65 -25.90 -18.25
CA GLY A 113 -2.09 -25.30 -19.46
C GLY A 113 -0.76 -25.88 -19.88
N ASP A 114 -0.81 -26.97 -20.62
CA ASP A 114 0.31 -27.54 -21.40
C ASP A 114 0.65 -26.68 -22.64
N GLN A 115 0.66 -25.35 -22.48
CA GLN A 115 1.21 -24.36 -23.40
C GLN A 115 1.74 -23.18 -22.58
N GLY A 116 3.04 -23.24 -22.27
CA GLY A 116 3.79 -22.21 -21.56
C GLY A 116 3.51 -20.79 -22.10
N VAL A 117 3.50 -19.75 -21.28
CA VAL A 117 4.58 -19.43 -20.33
C VAL A 117 4.01 -18.74 -19.08
N ILE A 118 4.30 -19.29 -17.90
CA ILE A 118 4.25 -18.56 -16.63
C ILE A 118 5.65 -17.98 -16.41
N TYR A 119 5.82 -16.68 -16.62
CA TYR A 119 7.07 -16.00 -16.25
C TYR A 119 7.06 -15.78 -14.74
N ASN A 120 7.78 -16.65 -14.03
CA ASN A 120 8.11 -16.60 -12.62
C ASN A 120 6.97 -16.90 -11.63
N TRP A 121 7.19 -17.93 -10.81
CA TRP A 121 6.51 -18.13 -9.55
C TRP A 121 7.00 -17.03 -8.58
N VAL A 122 6.37 -15.86 -8.64
CA VAL A 122 6.70 -14.75 -7.74
C VAL A 122 5.95 -14.97 -6.43
N PRO A 123 6.60 -14.83 -5.25
CA PRO A 123 5.99 -15.05 -3.94
C PRO A 123 4.59 -14.43 -3.79
N GLU A 124 3.78 -14.98 -2.87
CA GLU A 124 2.36 -14.65 -2.64
C GLU A 124 2.02 -13.15 -2.60
N ASN A 125 3.02 -12.32 -2.35
CA ASN A 125 3.07 -10.89 -2.17
C ASN A 125 3.30 -10.06 -3.46
N VAL A 126 3.43 -10.66 -4.65
CA VAL A 126 3.93 -9.94 -5.85
C VAL A 126 3.04 -10.12 -7.10
N HIS A 127 1.73 -9.88 -6.93
CA HIS A 127 0.83 -9.74 -8.09
C HIS A 127 0.12 -8.39 -7.97
N LEU A 128 0.47 -7.48 -8.88
CA LEU A 128 -0.17 -6.17 -9.01
C LEU A 128 -1.29 -6.25 -10.04
N GLN A 129 -2.45 -5.75 -9.66
CA GLN A 129 -3.58 -5.53 -10.53
C GLN A 129 -3.62 -4.05 -10.90
N ARG A 130 -3.63 -3.76 -12.20
CA ARG A 130 -3.92 -2.41 -12.69
C ARG A 130 -5.39 -2.08 -12.43
N GLY A 131 -5.66 -0.94 -11.83
CA GLY A 131 -7.01 -0.51 -11.53
C GLY A 131 -7.05 0.51 -10.40
N ASP A 132 -8.17 1.23 -10.33
CA ASP A 132 -8.45 2.27 -9.35
C ASP A 132 -9.44 1.81 -8.26
N LEU A 133 -9.91 0.55 -8.32
CA LEU A 133 -10.95 0.03 -7.45
C LEU A 133 -10.47 -1.19 -6.65
N VAL A 134 -10.42 -1.03 -5.33
CA VAL A 134 -10.24 -2.12 -4.37
C VAL A 134 -11.61 -2.51 -3.81
N ARG A 135 -12.03 -3.76 -4.07
CA ARG A 135 -13.38 -4.20 -3.72
C ARG A 135 -13.65 -4.20 -2.22
N THR A 136 -12.70 -4.71 -1.44
CA THR A 136 -12.86 -4.86 0.01
C THR A 136 -11.52 -4.74 0.73
N ILE A 137 -11.56 -4.13 1.91
CA ILE A 137 -10.47 -4.13 2.89
C ILE A 137 -11.09 -4.55 4.22
N SER A 138 -10.67 -5.67 4.80
CA SER A 138 -11.25 -6.13 6.07
C SER A 138 -10.84 -5.21 7.22
N ALA A 139 -11.62 -5.21 8.30
CA ALA A 139 -11.30 -4.41 9.48
C ALA A 139 -9.91 -4.78 10.03
N GLY A 140 -9.07 -3.78 10.27
CA GLY A 140 -7.70 -4.00 10.75
C GLY A 140 -6.71 -4.49 9.69
N ASP A 141 -7.12 -4.56 8.43
CA ASP A 141 -6.23 -4.82 7.30
C ASP A 141 -5.89 -3.53 6.54
N ASN A 142 -4.86 -3.64 5.69
CA ASN A 142 -4.52 -2.66 4.68
C ASN A 142 -4.49 -3.24 3.27
N VAL A 143 -4.54 -2.34 2.29
CA VAL A 143 -4.14 -2.61 0.91
C VAL A 143 -3.01 -1.67 0.51
N SER A 144 -2.08 -2.17 -0.30
CA SER A 144 -1.08 -1.33 -0.96
C SER A 144 -1.62 -0.82 -2.29
N LEU A 145 -1.41 0.46 -2.55
CA LEU A 145 -1.62 1.15 -3.81
C LEU A 145 -0.25 1.63 -4.31
N TRP A 146 0.00 1.48 -5.60
CA TRP A 146 1.15 2.07 -6.28
C TRP A 146 0.61 3.08 -7.29
N LEU A 147 1.03 4.33 -7.12
CA LEU A 147 0.77 5.41 -8.07
C LEU A 147 2.03 5.60 -8.90
N THR A 148 2.04 5.04 -10.11
CA THR A 148 3.15 5.19 -11.06
C THR A 148 2.93 6.46 -11.88
N ILE A 149 3.77 7.45 -11.64
CA ILE A 149 3.76 8.76 -12.29
C ILE A 149 4.76 8.71 -13.44
N HIS A 150 4.39 9.25 -14.60
CA HIS A 150 5.27 9.40 -15.74
C HIS A 150 5.46 10.88 -16.08
N ALA A 151 6.70 11.35 -16.04
CA ALA A 151 7.08 12.66 -16.55
C ALA A 151 7.47 12.53 -18.03
N PRO A 152 6.66 13.02 -18.99
CA PRO A 152 6.97 12.86 -20.40
C PRO A 152 8.27 13.60 -20.79
N ALA A 153 8.87 13.22 -21.91
CA ALA A 153 10.13 13.80 -22.38
C ALA A 153 10.07 15.33 -22.60
N ASP A 154 8.88 15.86 -22.86
CA ASP A 154 8.61 17.29 -23.06
C ASP A 154 8.07 18.00 -21.81
N ALA A 155 8.10 17.35 -20.64
CA ALA A 155 7.67 17.97 -19.38
C ALA A 155 8.46 19.25 -19.06
N GLU A 156 7.72 20.31 -18.72
CA GLU A 156 8.30 21.55 -18.23
C GLU A 156 8.96 21.34 -16.86
N PRO A 157 10.18 21.84 -16.61
CA PRO A 157 10.79 21.69 -15.30
C PRO A 157 10.02 22.50 -14.25
N GLY A 158 9.69 21.89 -13.12
CA GLY A 158 9.03 22.62 -12.03
C GLY A 158 8.24 21.71 -11.09
N LEU A 159 7.37 22.35 -10.30
CA LEU A 159 6.43 21.66 -9.43
C LEU A 159 5.14 21.37 -10.20
N HIS A 160 4.80 20.08 -10.29
CA HIS A 160 3.57 19.57 -10.90
C HIS A 160 2.57 19.19 -9.80
N PRO A 161 1.42 19.88 -9.67
CA PRO A 161 0.42 19.55 -8.66
C PRO A 161 -0.46 18.37 -9.07
N GLY A 162 -0.93 17.62 -8.07
CA GLY A 162 -1.99 16.62 -8.21
C GLY A 162 -2.51 16.12 -6.88
#